data_AF-K2FT69-F1
#
_entry.id   AF-K2FT69-F1
#
_cell.length_a   1.000
_cell.length_b   1.000
_cell.length_c   1.000
_cell.angle_alpha   90.00
_cell.angle_beta   90.00
_cell.angle_gamma   90.00
#
_symmetry.space_group_name_H-M   'P 1'
#
loop_
_entity.id
_entity.type
_entity.pdbx_description
1 polymer ?
#
loop_
_entity_poly.entity_id
_entity_poly.type
_entity_poly.pdbx_seq_one_letter_code
_entity_poly.pdbx_strand_id
1 'polypeptide(L)'
;VWDKMAGRHGNKWIVSKIVPVEDMPYMQDGTPIDIILNPLWVISRMNIGQILEAHLWLAAKNLGIKVATPILNWLTVDQIWDLMEKAWIPRDWKVQLFDGKTWEPFKEKTMVWVKYMLKLHHLVEDKIHARSVWPYSMVTQQPLGWKAQNWGQRFWEMEVWALEGYWAANILQEMITIKSDDITWRTQAYEAIVKWKRIKRPNMPESFNVLLRELQALNLNIELLNKDELDSEQNYMLEKYLELEKLEGQFDVEFDVPTIETWKPETIFGNEEEIES
;
A
#
# COMPACT_ATOMS: atom_id res chain seq x y z
N VAL A 1 -12.96 0.42 17.34
CA VAL A 1 -13.12 -0.23 16.01
C VAL A 1 -11.74 -0.31 15.36
N TRP A 2 -11.49 -1.29 14.49
CA TRP A 2 -10.24 -1.57 13.78
C TRP A 2 -9.11 -2.27 14.55
N ASP A 3 -9.24 -2.48 15.86
CA ASP A 3 -8.24 -3.22 16.63
C ASP A 3 -8.07 -4.66 16.12
N LYS A 4 -6.85 -5.17 16.21
CA LYS A 4 -6.52 -6.52 15.74
C LYS A 4 -6.76 -7.56 16.82
N MET A 5 -7.58 -8.54 16.49
CA MET A 5 -7.88 -9.70 17.32
C MET A 5 -7.30 -10.96 16.67
N ALA A 6 -7.07 -12.01 17.47
CA ALA A 6 -6.63 -13.30 16.98
C ALA A 6 -7.24 -14.45 17.79
N GLY A 7 -7.21 -15.65 17.23
CA GLY A 7 -7.37 -16.88 18.00
C GLY A 7 -6.08 -17.68 18.02
N ARG A 8 -6.11 -18.83 18.70
CA ARG A 8 -4.93 -19.68 18.90
C ARG A 8 -4.52 -20.49 17.66
N HIS A 9 -5.35 -20.51 16.62
CA HIS A 9 -5.13 -21.29 15.40
C HIS A 9 -4.62 -20.43 14.23
N GLY A 10 -3.84 -19.38 14.51
CA GLY A 10 -3.27 -18.49 13.48
C GLY A 10 -4.29 -17.57 12.79
N ASN A 11 -5.55 -17.62 13.21
CA ASN A 11 -6.64 -16.78 12.73
C ASN A 11 -6.52 -15.35 13.28
N LYS A 12 -6.52 -14.35 12.39
CA LYS A 12 -6.37 -12.93 12.70
C LYS A 12 -7.48 -12.13 12.06
N TRP A 13 -8.02 -11.16 12.79
CA TRP A 13 -9.14 -10.34 12.35
C TRP A 13 -8.96 -8.89 12.79
N ILE A 14 -9.75 -8.03 12.17
CA ILE A 14 -9.88 -6.61 12.50
C ILE A 14 -11.33 -6.40 12.92
N VAL A 15 -11.57 -5.70 14.03
CA VAL A 15 -12.93 -5.36 14.47
C VAL A 15 -13.56 -4.37 13.48
N SER A 16 -14.56 -4.79 12.70
CA SER A 16 -15.19 -3.89 11.69
C SER A 16 -16.28 -2.99 12.27
N LYS A 17 -17.11 -3.54 13.18
CA LYS A 17 -18.26 -2.84 13.75
C LYS A 17 -18.45 -3.27 15.20
N ILE A 18 -18.80 -2.31 16.05
CA ILE A 18 -19.31 -2.56 17.39
C ILE A 18 -20.80 -2.22 17.33
N VAL A 19 -21.63 -3.17 17.72
CA VAL A 19 -23.08 -3.01 17.74
C VAL A 19 -23.58 -3.03 19.19
N PRO A 20 -24.70 -2.36 19.48
CA PRO A 20 -25.40 -2.52 20.75
C PRO A 20 -25.81 -3.98 20.99
N VAL A 21 -26.07 -4.34 22.24
CA VAL A 21 -26.39 -5.72 22.63
C VAL A 21 -27.75 -6.16 22.08
N GLU A 22 -28.70 -5.22 22.00
CA GLU A 22 -30.03 -5.42 21.43
C GLU A 22 -30.03 -5.75 19.93
N ASP A 23 -28.97 -5.35 19.22
CA ASP A 23 -28.80 -5.63 17.79
C ASP A 23 -28.14 -7.00 17.55
N MET A 24 -27.60 -7.65 18.58
CA MET A 24 -26.93 -8.94 18.45
C MET A 24 -27.95 -10.08 18.36
N PRO A 25 -27.66 -11.12 17.56
CA PRO A 25 -28.38 -12.38 17.64
C PRO A 25 -28.37 -12.94 19.05
N TYR A 26 -29.47 -13.56 19.45
CA TYR A 26 -29.60 -14.20 20.76
C TYR A 26 -30.04 -15.67 20.62
N MET A 27 -29.70 -16.46 21.64
CA MET A 27 -30.08 -17.86 21.78
C MET A 27 -31.49 -17.99 22.38
N GLN A 28 -32.06 -19.21 22.38
CA GLN A 28 -33.41 -19.48 22.92
C GLN A 28 -33.58 -19.11 24.40
N ASP A 29 -32.49 -19.10 25.16
CA ASP A 29 -32.41 -18.70 26.56
C ASP A 29 -32.35 -17.16 26.74
N GLY A 30 -32.33 -16.39 25.65
CA GLY A 30 -32.20 -14.93 25.65
C GLY A 30 -30.76 -14.44 25.74
N THR A 31 -29.75 -15.33 25.78
CA THR A 31 -28.35 -14.93 25.87
C THR A 31 -27.88 -14.37 24.52
N PRO A 32 -27.39 -13.11 24.46
CA PRO A 32 -26.86 -12.52 23.23
C PRO A 32 -25.48 -13.08 22.87
N ILE A 33 -25.14 -13.05 21.59
CA ILE A 33 -23.82 -13.45 21.07
C ILE A 33 -22.81 -12.30 21.21
N ASP A 34 -21.59 -12.62 21.64
CA ASP A 34 -20.51 -11.63 21.82
C ASP A 34 -19.80 -11.24 20.52
N ILE A 35 -19.49 -12.22 19.67
CA ILE A 35 -18.66 -12.04 18.46
C ILE A 35 -19.23 -12.87 17.31
N ILE A 36 -19.43 -12.23 16.16
CA ILE A 36 -19.82 -12.88 14.91
C ILE A 36 -18.60 -13.04 14.01
N LEU A 37 -18.34 -14.26 13.53
CA LEU A 37 -17.21 -14.59 12.67
C LEU A 37 -17.70 -15.16 11.33
N ASN A 38 -17.01 -14.81 10.24
CA ASN A 38 -17.31 -15.35 8.92
C ASN A 38 -16.82 -16.82 8.78
N PRO A 39 -17.70 -17.78 8.43
CA PRO A 39 -17.35 -19.20 8.32
C PRO A 39 -16.43 -19.53 7.13
N LEU A 40 -16.41 -18.73 6.07
CA LEU A 40 -15.65 -19.01 4.83
C LEU A 40 -14.14 -19.18 5.06
N TRP A 41 -13.63 -18.53 6.09
CA TRP A 41 -12.20 -18.53 6.39
C TRP A 41 -11.71 -19.85 6.98
N VAL A 42 -12.59 -20.61 7.63
CA VAL A 42 -12.23 -21.89 8.23
C VAL A 42 -12.03 -22.95 7.16
N ILE A 43 -12.92 -22.97 6.15
CA ILE A 43 -12.87 -23.92 5.02
C ILE A 43 -11.63 -23.66 4.17
N SER A 44 -11.40 -22.40 3.78
CA SER A 44 -10.28 -22.02 2.89
C SER A 44 -8.89 -22.27 3.48
N ARG A 45 -8.74 -22.27 4.81
CA ARG A 45 -7.45 -22.43 5.48
C ARG A 45 -7.29 -23.76 6.21
N MET A 46 -8.26 -24.65 6.10
CA MET A 46 -8.27 -25.96 6.74
C MET A 46 -7.97 -25.92 8.25
N ASN A 47 -8.37 -24.83 8.93
CA ASN A 47 -8.16 -24.64 10.37
C ASN A 47 -9.24 -25.39 11.19
N ILE A 48 -9.36 -26.69 10.97
CA ILE A 48 -10.40 -27.54 11.58
C ILE A 48 -10.26 -27.58 13.11
N GLY A 49 -9.02 -27.46 13.62
CA GLY A 49 -8.76 -27.39 15.06
C GLY A 49 -9.53 -26.29 15.77
N GLN A 50 -9.80 -25.15 15.11
CA GLN A 50 -10.63 -24.09 15.68
C GLN A 50 -12.07 -24.55 15.94
N ILE A 51 -12.62 -25.37 15.05
CA ILE A 51 -13.96 -25.92 15.20
C ILE A 51 -13.97 -26.94 16.35
N LEU A 52 -12.99 -27.84 16.41
CA LEU A 52 -12.90 -28.83 17.49
C LEU A 52 -12.68 -28.18 18.86
N GLU A 53 -11.84 -27.14 18.93
CA GLU A 53 -11.64 -26.32 20.12
C GLU A 53 -12.95 -25.70 20.61
N ALA A 54 -13.71 -25.10 19.69
CA ALA A 54 -15.00 -24.47 19.94
C ALA A 54 -16.03 -25.44 20.57
N HIS A 55 -16.14 -26.65 20.02
CA HIS A 55 -17.02 -27.70 20.54
C HIS A 55 -16.62 -28.15 21.94
N LEU A 56 -15.32 -28.44 22.11
CA LEU A 56 -14.80 -28.93 23.37
C LEU A 56 -14.98 -27.89 24.48
N TRP A 57 -14.77 -26.61 24.18
CA TRP A 57 -14.98 -25.53 25.13
C TRP A 57 -16.45 -25.35 25.53
N LEU A 58 -17.37 -25.47 24.58
CA LEU A 58 -18.79 -25.39 24.88
C LEU A 58 -19.23 -26.54 25.79
N ALA A 59 -18.82 -27.77 25.49
CA ALA A 59 -19.08 -28.95 26.32
C ALA A 59 -18.46 -28.80 27.72
N ALA A 60 -17.20 -28.35 27.78
CA ALA A 60 -16.49 -28.13 29.04
C ALA A 60 -17.16 -27.05 29.91
N LYS A 61 -17.65 -25.96 29.30
CA LYS A 61 -18.38 -24.89 29.99
C LYS A 61 -19.69 -25.41 30.60
N ASN A 62 -20.47 -26.18 29.85
CA ASN A 62 -21.73 -26.73 30.33
C ASN A 62 -21.54 -27.78 31.43
N LEU A 63 -20.48 -28.58 31.36
CA LEU A 63 -20.13 -29.59 32.37
C LEU A 63 -19.38 -29.01 33.58
N GLY A 64 -18.94 -27.75 33.52
CA GLY A 64 -18.14 -27.12 34.58
C GLY A 64 -16.74 -27.71 34.75
N ILE A 65 -16.18 -28.32 33.71
CA ILE A 65 -14.86 -28.97 33.74
C ILE A 65 -13.80 -28.15 33.01
N LYS A 66 -12.53 -28.37 33.36
CA LYS A 66 -11.38 -27.87 32.59
C LYS A 66 -10.78 -29.02 31.81
N VAL A 67 -10.54 -28.81 30.52
CA VAL A 67 -9.96 -29.82 29.63
C VAL A 67 -8.56 -29.40 29.19
N ALA A 68 -7.61 -30.31 29.31
CA ALA A 68 -6.26 -30.15 28.78
C ALA A 68 -6.00 -31.26 27.77
N THR A 69 -5.78 -30.89 26.50
CA THR A 69 -5.42 -31.82 25.42
C THR A 69 -3.97 -31.60 25.02
N PRO A 70 -3.12 -32.65 25.09
CA PRO A 70 -1.76 -32.61 24.54
C PRO A 70 -1.75 -32.30 23.04
N ILE A 71 -0.64 -31.76 22.54
CA ILE A 71 -0.50 -31.30 21.14
C ILE A 71 -0.58 -32.46 20.14
N LEU A 72 -0.01 -33.64 20.49
CA LEU A 72 0.10 -34.80 19.59
C LEU A 72 -0.82 -35.98 19.98
N ASN A 73 -1.50 -35.88 21.11
CA ASN A 73 -2.45 -36.90 21.59
C ASN A 73 -3.74 -36.21 22.02
N TRP A 74 -4.47 -35.69 21.03
CA TRP A 74 -5.73 -34.98 21.26
C TRP A 74 -6.89 -35.97 21.40
N LEU A 75 -8.02 -35.47 21.92
CA LEU A 75 -9.27 -36.22 22.01
C LEU A 75 -9.76 -36.61 20.62
N THR A 76 -10.15 -37.86 20.44
CA THR A 76 -10.77 -38.28 19.18
C THR A 76 -12.10 -37.55 18.98
N VAL A 77 -12.52 -37.46 17.72
CA VAL A 77 -13.77 -36.77 17.36
C VAL A 77 -14.97 -37.41 18.09
N ASP A 78 -15.00 -38.74 18.19
CA ASP A 78 -16.04 -39.48 18.93
C ASP A 78 -16.06 -39.12 20.42
N GLN A 79 -14.90 -38.97 21.06
CA GLN A 79 -14.82 -38.56 22.47
C GLN A 79 -15.37 -37.14 22.68
N ILE A 80 -15.14 -36.23 21.73
CA ILE A 80 -15.71 -34.88 21.77
C ILE A 80 -17.24 -34.97 21.65
N TRP A 81 -17.76 -35.83 20.77
CA TRP A 81 -19.19 -36.04 20.60
C TRP A 81 -19.85 -36.62 21.85
N ASP A 82 -19.23 -37.60 22.50
CA ASP A 82 -19.71 -38.16 23.76
C ASP A 82 -19.73 -37.11 24.89
N LEU A 83 -18.73 -36.22 24.93
CA LEU A 83 -18.69 -35.10 25.88
C LEU A 83 -19.79 -34.08 25.59
N MET A 84 -20.07 -33.80 24.32
CA MET A 84 -21.15 -32.90 23.93
C MET A 84 -22.52 -33.45 24.29
N GLU A 85 -22.75 -34.74 24.10
CA GLU A 85 -24.00 -35.41 24.46
C GLU A 85 -24.22 -35.39 25.98
N LYS A 86 -23.16 -35.64 26.77
CA LYS A 86 -23.18 -35.46 28.24
C LYS A 86 -23.46 -34.00 28.65
N ALA A 87 -23.05 -33.05 27.84
CA ALA A 87 -23.24 -31.62 28.06
C ALA A 87 -24.60 -31.08 27.55
N TRP A 88 -25.51 -31.96 27.12
CA TRP A 88 -26.82 -31.63 26.54
C TRP A 88 -26.75 -30.78 25.27
N ILE A 89 -25.68 -30.94 24.47
CA ILE A 89 -25.51 -30.24 23.19
C ILE A 89 -25.83 -31.22 22.06
N PRO A 90 -26.64 -30.84 21.05
CA PRO A 90 -26.94 -31.71 19.92
C PRO A 90 -25.67 -32.07 19.13
N ARG A 91 -25.64 -33.29 18.58
CA ARG A 91 -24.55 -33.76 17.70
C ARG A 91 -24.43 -32.97 16.38
N ASP A 92 -25.43 -32.17 16.00
CA ASP A 92 -25.33 -31.26 14.84
C ASP A 92 -24.72 -29.90 15.22
N TRP A 93 -24.33 -29.66 16.49
CA TRP A 93 -23.63 -28.47 17.02
C TRP A 93 -24.27 -27.09 16.74
N LYS A 94 -25.38 -27.07 16.03
CA LYS A 94 -26.07 -25.86 15.60
C LYS A 94 -27.21 -25.58 16.55
N VAL A 95 -27.32 -24.30 16.88
CA VAL A 95 -28.39 -23.75 17.70
C VAL A 95 -29.24 -22.83 16.83
N GLN A 96 -30.54 -22.79 17.10
CA GLN A 96 -31.40 -21.81 16.46
C GLN A 96 -31.12 -20.44 17.08
N LEU A 97 -30.61 -19.51 16.27
CA LEU A 97 -30.48 -18.11 16.64
C LEU A 97 -31.70 -17.32 16.17
N PHE A 98 -31.94 -16.20 16.84
CA PHE A 98 -32.97 -15.24 16.50
C PHE A 98 -32.35 -13.87 16.29
N ASP A 99 -32.95 -13.09 15.41
CA ASP A 99 -32.52 -11.73 15.10
C ASP A 99 -32.92 -10.76 16.22
N GLY A 100 -31.95 -10.03 16.78
CA GLY A 100 -32.13 -9.03 17.84
C GLY A 100 -33.15 -7.93 17.49
N LYS A 101 -33.28 -7.61 16.19
CA LYS A 101 -34.17 -6.51 15.74
C LYS A 101 -35.59 -6.95 15.50
N THR A 102 -35.75 -8.06 14.79
CA THR A 102 -37.06 -8.52 14.31
C THR A 102 -37.68 -9.60 15.20
N TRP A 103 -36.88 -10.20 16.09
CA TRP A 103 -37.23 -11.36 16.90
C TRP A 103 -37.55 -12.64 16.10
N GLU A 104 -37.29 -12.64 14.80
CA GLU A 104 -37.54 -13.78 13.93
C GLU A 104 -36.36 -14.79 13.98
N PRO A 105 -36.63 -16.09 13.88
CA PRO A 105 -35.57 -17.09 13.79
C PRO A 105 -34.85 -16.99 12.44
N PHE A 106 -33.51 -17.09 12.47
CA PHE A 106 -32.74 -17.22 11.23
C PHE A 106 -33.13 -18.49 10.46
N LYS A 107 -33.10 -18.42 9.13
CA LYS A 107 -33.48 -19.53 8.24
C LYS A 107 -32.69 -20.82 8.49
N GLU A 108 -31.41 -20.70 8.81
CA GLU A 108 -30.53 -21.83 9.08
C GLU A 108 -30.06 -21.81 10.53
N LYS A 109 -29.96 -23.01 11.12
CA LYS A 109 -29.34 -23.16 12.43
C LYS A 109 -27.87 -22.81 12.33
N THR A 110 -27.41 -21.98 13.25
CA THR A 110 -26.06 -21.44 13.24
C THR A 110 -25.24 -22.13 14.31
N MET A 111 -23.97 -22.36 14.02
CA MET A 111 -23.04 -22.90 15.01
C MET A 111 -22.70 -21.79 16.01
N VAL A 112 -22.90 -22.05 17.30
CA VAL A 112 -22.57 -21.13 18.39
C VAL A 112 -21.53 -21.82 19.25
N TRP A 113 -20.48 -21.09 19.63
CA TRP A 113 -19.38 -21.69 20.38
C TRP A 113 -18.68 -20.70 21.30
N VAL A 114 -17.96 -21.27 22.27
CA VAL A 114 -17.06 -20.53 23.15
C VAL A 114 -15.64 -20.74 22.65
N LYS A 115 -14.92 -19.66 22.38
CA LYS A 115 -13.53 -19.71 21.89
C LYS A 115 -12.64 -18.78 22.70
N TYR A 116 -11.38 -19.19 22.86
CA TYR A 116 -10.35 -18.34 23.41
C TYR A 116 -9.88 -17.29 22.39
N MET A 117 -10.13 -16.01 22.69
CA MET A 117 -9.82 -14.87 21.85
C MET A 117 -8.68 -14.04 22.45
N LEU A 118 -7.76 -13.61 21.59
CA LEU A 118 -6.59 -12.81 21.94
C LEU A 118 -6.75 -11.40 21.35
N LYS A 119 -6.40 -10.39 22.13
CA LYS A 119 -6.17 -9.02 21.62
C LYS A 119 -4.69 -8.86 21.29
N LEU A 120 -4.38 -8.42 20.09
CA LEU A 120 -2.99 -8.18 19.68
C LEU A 120 -2.61 -6.71 19.92
N HIS A 121 -1.32 -6.45 20.15
CA HIS A 121 -0.76 -5.10 20.29
C HIS A 121 -0.84 -4.23 19.03
N HIS A 122 -1.43 -4.72 17.94
CA HIS A 122 -1.64 -3.95 16.73
C HIS A 122 -2.90 -3.09 16.84
N LEU A 123 -2.81 -2.02 17.62
CA LEU A 123 -3.86 -1.03 17.79
C LEU A 123 -3.88 -0.06 16.61
N VAL A 124 -5.05 0.53 16.36
CA VAL A 124 -5.23 1.50 15.27
C VAL A 124 -4.79 2.90 15.64
N GLU A 125 -4.90 3.24 16.92
CA GLU A 125 -4.36 4.48 17.46
C GLU A 125 -2.87 4.64 17.09
N ASP A 126 -2.11 3.54 17.14
CA ASP A 126 -0.71 3.50 16.73
C ASP A 126 -0.47 3.47 15.21
N LYS A 127 -1.51 3.54 14.38
CA LYS A 127 -1.38 3.44 12.91
C LYS A 127 -1.97 4.61 12.16
N ILE A 128 -2.92 5.33 12.75
CA ILE A 128 -3.47 6.54 12.15
C ILE A 128 -2.35 7.58 12.09
N HIS A 129 -2.09 8.08 10.88
CA HIS A 129 -1.14 9.14 10.62
C HIS A 129 -1.62 9.94 9.42
N ALA A 130 -1.58 11.27 9.54
CA ALA A 130 -1.90 12.18 8.47
C ALA A 130 -0.91 13.34 8.49
N ARG A 131 -0.54 13.81 7.30
CA ARG A 131 0.40 14.92 7.12
C ARG A 131 -0.17 15.90 6.10
N SER A 132 -0.10 17.19 6.42
CA SER A 132 -0.31 18.29 5.48
C SER A 132 1.03 18.93 5.09
N VAL A 133 1.62 19.73 5.99
CA VAL A 133 2.93 20.39 5.81
C VAL A 133 3.76 20.16 7.07
N TRP A 134 5.03 19.79 6.93
CA TRP A 134 5.95 19.46 8.05
C TRP A 134 7.42 19.69 7.60
N PRO A 135 8.50 19.46 8.39
CA PRO A 135 9.85 19.67 7.93
C PRO A 135 10.22 18.71 6.81
N TYR A 136 11.21 19.19 6.07
CA TYR A 136 11.76 18.58 4.88
C TYR A 136 13.24 18.29 5.12
N SER A 137 13.80 17.38 4.34
CA SER A 137 15.23 17.12 4.30
C SER A 137 15.99 18.40 3.92
N MET A 138 17.12 18.67 4.57
CA MET A 138 17.94 19.84 4.23
C MET A 138 18.57 19.74 2.83
N VAL A 139 18.88 18.52 2.39
CA VAL A 139 19.58 18.26 1.13
C VAL A 139 18.58 18.22 -0.04
N THR A 140 17.68 17.24 -0.03
CA THR A 140 16.76 16.99 -1.15
C THR A 140 15.45 17.76 -1.06
N GLN A 141 15.19 18.44 0.06
CA GLN A 141 13.95 19.22 0.29
C GLN A 141 12.66 18.40 0.21
N GLN A 142 12.79 17.06 0.23
CA GLN A 142 11.70 16.11 0.27
C GLN A 142 11.17 15.90 1.71
N PRO A 143 9.89 15.51 1.86
CA PRO A 143 9.33 15.12 3.15
C PRO A 143 10.22 14.10 3.89
N LEU A 144 10.53 14.37 5.16
CA LEU A 144 11.27 13.41 5.98
C LEU A 144 10.53 12.07 6.09
N GLY A 145 11.29 10.98 6.15
CA GLY A 145 10.80 9.65 6.52
C GLY A 145 10.63 9.50 8.03
N TRP A 146 9.97 8.42 8.45
CA TRP A 146 9.77 7.99 9.85
C TRP A 146 8.56 8.55 10.60
N LYS A 147 7.71 7.65 11.12
CA LYS A 147 6.46 7.99 11.82
C LYS A 147 6.65 9.00 12.96
N ALA A 148 7.73 8.88 13.74
CA ALA A 148 7.97 9.78 14.87
C ALA A 148 8.29 11.23 14.46
N GLN A 149 8.66 11.46 13.21
CA GLN A 149 8.96 12.78 12.67
C GLN A 149 7.83 13.32 11.79
N ASN A 150 6.60 12.82 11.95
CA ASN A 150 5.44 13.20 11.13
C ASN A 150 5.76 13.11 9.63
N TRP A 151 6.17 11.91 9.21
CA TRP A 151 6.63 11.66 7.84
C TRP A 151 5.55 11.81 6.77
N GLY A 152 5.99 12.00 5.53
CA GLY A 152 5.12 11.97 4.35
C GLY A 152 5.15 10.61 3.69
N GLN A 153 3.99 10.09 3.27
CA GLN A 153 3.90 8.80 2.59
C GLN A 153 4.80 8.79 1.35
N ARG A 154 5.58 7.72 1.20
CA ARG A 154 6.38 7.50 0.00
C ARG A 154 5.46 7.15 -1.16
N PHE A 155 5.50 7.97 -2.20
CA PHE A 155 4.95 7.66 -3.52
C PHE A 155 6.10 7.14 -4.36
N TRP A 156 6.06 5.86 -4.73
CA TRP A 156 7.19 5.15 -5.33
C TRP A 156 6.98 4.92 -6.83
N GLU A 157 7.98 4.30 -7.45
CA GLU A 157 8.05 4.01 -8.88
C GLU A 157 6.83 3.19 -9.36
N MET A 158 6.36 2.23 -8.56
CA MET A 158 5.18 1.44 -8.93
C MET A 158 3.90 2.28 -8.96
N GLU A 159 3.76 3.26 -8.07
CA GLU A 159 2.62 4.19 -8.11
C GLU A 159 2.75 5.21 -9.25
N VAL A 160 3.97 5.60 -9.63
CA VAL A 160 4.24 6.41 -10.84
C VAL A 160 3.75 5.67 -12.08
N TRP A 161 4.17 4.41 -12.27
CA TRP A 161 3.72 3.59 -13.40
C TRP A 161 2.20 3.43 -13.44
N ALA A 162 1.56 3.32 -12.28
CA ALA A 162 0.11 3.27 -12.22
C ALA A 162 -0.53 4.56 -12.78
N LEU A 163 -0.03 5.75 -12.41
CA LEU A 163 -0.54 7.01 -12.93
C LEU A 163 -0.24 7.21 -14.43
N GLU A 164 0.93 6.78 -14.88
CA GLU A 164 1.30 6.79 -16.30
C GLU A 164 0.38 5.91 -17.13
N GLY A 165 0.05 4.70 -16.64
CA GLY A 165 -0.91 3.80 -17.29
C GLY A 165 -2.33 4.38 -17.39
N TYR A 166 -2.70 5.30 -16.49
CA TYR A 166 -3.95 6.06 -16.58
C TYR A 166 -3.84 7.34 -17.41
N TRP A 167 -2.68 7.64 -18.02
CA TRP A 167 -2.39 8.92 -18.68
C TRP A 167 -2.65 10.15 -17.79
N ALA A 168 -2.48 10.00 -16.47
CA ALA A 168 -2.75 11.05 -15.49
C ALA A 168 -1.57 12.03 -15.34
N ALA A 169 -1.11 12.63 -16.44
CA ALA A 169 0.09 13.45 -16.50
C ALA A 169 0.08 14.62 -15.50
N ASN A 170 -1.05 15.33 -15.39
CA ASN A 170 -1.15 16.48 -14.47
C ASN A 170 -1.09 16.07 -12.99
N ILE A 171 -1.69 14.92 -12.64
CA ILE A 171 -1.66 14.40 -11.26
C ILE A 171 -0.24 13.95 -10.92
N LEU A 172 0.41 13.25 -11.85
CA LEU A 172 1.78 12.80 -11.70
C LEU A 172 2.74 13.98 -11.52
N GLN A 173 2.60 15.01 -12.37
CA GLN A 173 3.39 16.23 -12.27
C GLN A 173 3.21 16.89 -10.90
N GLU A 174 1.98 17.01 -10.40
CA GLU A 174 1.69 17.58 -9.08
C GLU A 174 2.31 16.76 -7.93
N MET A 175 2.24 15.43 -8.00
CA MET A 175 2.78 14.52 -6.98
C MET A 175 4.31 14.59 -6.90
N ILE A 176 5.00 14.67 -8.03
CA ILE A 176 6.47 14.66 -8.09
C ILE A 176 7.07 16.04 -7.78
N THR A 177 6.37 17.14 -8.05
CA THR A 177 6.90 18.51 -7.90
C THR A 177 6.32 19.25 -6.68
N ILE A 178 5.16 19.90 -6.82
CA ILE A 178 4.54 20.81 -5.84
C ILE A 178 4.33 20.13 -4.47
N LYS A 179 4.01 18.83 -4.47
CA LYS A 179 3.78 18.05 -3.24
C LYS A 179 5.05 17.49 -2.59
N SER A 180 6.19 17.54 -3.28
CA SER A 180 7.44 16.93 -2.83
C SER A 180 8.49 17.98 -2.45
N ASP A 181 9.34 18.39 -3.38
CA ASP A 181 10.61 19.08 -3.16
C ASP A 181 10.69 20.50 -3.73
N ASP A 182 9.70 20.94 -4.51
CA ASP A 182 9.66 22.30 -5.04
C ASP A 182 9.27 23.32 -3.95
N ILE A 183 10.26 23.84 -3.22
CA ILE A 183 10.06 24.76 -2.08
C ILE A 183 9.24 26.00 -2.50
N THR A 184 9.61 26.59 -3.63
CA THR A 184 9.09 27.89 -4.08
C THR A 184 7.63 27.76 -4.50
N TRP A 185 7.33 26.74 -5.30
CA TRP A 185 5.98 26.53 -5.82
C TRP A 185 5.06 25.85 -4.82
N ARG A 186 5.57 25.06 -3.88
CA ARG A 186 4.78 24.54 -2.76
C ARG A 186 4.18 25.65 -1.90
N THR A 187 4.97 26.68 -1.58
CA THR A 187 4.51 27.84 -0.80
C THR A 187 3.46 28.63 -1.58
N GLN A 188 3.71 28.87 -2.87
CA GLN A 188 2.75 29.55 -3.74
C GLN A 188 1.47 28.75 -3.96
N ALA A 189 1.55 27.42 -4.06
CA ALA A 189 0.39 26.55 -4.19
C ALA A 189 -0.45 26.58 -2.91
N TYR A 190 0.18 26.56 -1.73
CA TYR A 190 -0.52 26.75 -0.46
C TYR A 190 -1.25 28.09 -0.42
N GLU A 191 -0.58 29.20 -0.77
CA GLU A 191 -1.22 30.50 -0.85
C GLU A 191 -2.36 30.56 -1.87
N ALA A 192 -2.19 29.92 -3.03
CA ALA A 192 -3.20 29.87 -4.08
C ALA A 192 -4.46 29.13 -3.59
N ILE A 193 -4.30 28.01 -2.87
CA ILE A 193 -5.41 27.27 -2.27
C ILE A 193 -6.14 28.13 -1.24
N VAL A 194 -5.43 28.81 -0.34
CA VAL A 194 -6.02 29.67 0.69
C VAL A 194 -6.75 30.88 0.07
N LYS A 195 -6.19 31.47 -0.99
CA LYS A 195 -6.72 32.66 -1.65
C LYS A 195 -7.69 32.35 -2.81
N TRP A 196 -8.05 31.08 -3.02
CA TRP A 196 -8.88 30.63 -4.15
C TRP A 196 -8.38 31.12 -5.53
N LYS A 197 -7.06 31.09 -5.74
CA LYS A 197 -6.40 31.43 -7.00
C LYS A 197 -5.98 30.17 -7.75
N ARG A 198 -5.80 30.30 -9.06
CA ARG A 198 -5.30 29.20 -9.90
C ARG A 198 -3.84 28.88 -9.53
N ILE A 199 -3.56 27.60 -9.34
CA ILE A 199 -2.20 27.08 -9.12
C ILE A 199 -1.42 27.20 -10.44
N LYS A 200 -0.20 27.72 -10.36
CA LYS A 200 0.72 27.87 -11.50
C LYS A 200 1.46 26.56 -11.77
N ARG A 201 2.02 26.41 -12.97
CA ARG A 201 2.81 25.22 -13.31
C ARG A 201 4.10 25.16 -12.47
N PRO A 202 4.48 23.97 -11.99
CA PRO A 202 5.69 23.78 -11.20
C PRO A 202 6.96 23.99 -12.02
N ASN A 203 8.07 24.19 -11.32
CA ASN A 203 9.40 24.24 -11.92
C ASN A 203 10.11 22.89 -11.78
N MET A 204 11.38 22.83 -12.15
CA MET A 204 12.21 21.66 -11.95
C MET A 204 12.34 21.29 -10.46
N PRO A 205 12.29 19.98 -10.13
CA PRO A 205 12.41 19.52 -8.75
C PRO A 205 13.82 19.72 -8.21
N GLU A 206 13.94 20.02 -6.91
CA GLU A 206 15.23 20.29 -6.27
C GLU A 206 16.12 19.04 -6.22
N SER A 207 15.53 17.86 -6.14
CA SER A 207 16.28 16.59 -6.23
C SER A 207 17.04 16.43 -7.55
N PHE A 208 16.52 16.97 -8.66
CA PHE A 208 17.23 16.97 -9.94
C PHE A 208 18.42 17.94 -9.93
N ASN A 209 18.29 19.11 -9.30
CA ASN A 209 19.40 20.04 -9.12
C ASN A 209 20.52 19.41 -8.27
N VAL A 210 20.16 18.68 -7.21
CA VAL A 210 21.13 17.94 -6.38
C VAL A 210 21.87 16.90 -7.23
N LEU A 211 21.15 16.12 -8.05
CA LEU A 211 21.75 15.14 -8.96
C LEU A 211 22.75 15.80 -9.93
N LEU A 212 22.39 16.95 -10.50
CA LEU A 212 23.29 17.68 -11.40
C LEU A 212 24.59 18.09 -10.70
N ARG A 213 24.50 18.57 -9.45
CA ARG A 213 25.67 18.93 -8.65
C ARG A 213 26.52 17.72 -8.28
N GLU A 214 25.91 16.56 -8.00
CA GLU A 214 26.62 15.32 -7.72
C GLU A 214 27.40 14.83 -8.95
N LEU A 215 26.81 14.91 -10.15
CA LEU A 215 27.49 14.55 -11.40
C LEU A 215 28.63 15.53 -11.73
N GLN A 216 28.43 16.84 -11.53
CA GLN A 216 29.48 17.84 -11.69
C GLN A 216 30.64 17.62 -10.70
N ALA A 217 30.35 17.17 -9.48
CA ALA A 217 31.38 16.82 -8.49
C ALA A 217 32.24 15.61 -8.92
N LEU A 218 31.73 14.75 -9.80
CA LEU A 218 32.48 13.66 -10.44
C LEU A 218 33.33 14.11 -11.64
N ASN A 219 33.47 15.43 -11.84
CA ASN A 219 34.20 16.03 -12.97
C ASN A 219 33.53 15.77 -14.33
N LEU A 220 32.20 15.61 -14.35
CA LEU A 220 31.40 15.60 -15.59
C LEU A 220 30.90 17.02 -15.86
N ASN A 221 31.19 17.57 -17.04
CA ASN A 221 30.57 18.82 -17.45
C ASN A 221 29.15 18.54 -17.95
N ILE A 222 28.15 18.94 -17.17
CA ILE A 222 26.74 18.80 -17.53
C ILE A 222 26.10 20.17 -17.45
N GLU A 223 25.55 20.61 -18.57
CA GLU A 223 24.88 21.88 -18.76
C GLU A 223 23.46 21.63 -19.29
N LEU A 224 22.50 22.41 -18.81
CA LEU A 224 21.12 22.35 -19.28
C LEU A 224 20.97 23.36 -20.39
N LEU A 225 20.92 22.87 -21.63
CA LEU A 225 20.72 23.71 -22.81
C LEU A 225 19.23 23.79 -23.14
N ASN A 226 18.79 24.99 -23.49
CA ASN A 226 17.51 25.16 -24.16
C ASN A 226 17.60 24.64 -25.59
N LYS A 227 16.45 24.47 -26.26
CA LYS A 227 16.41 23.94 -27.63
C LYS A 227 17.28 24.75 -28.60
N ASP A 228 17.17 26.08 -28.54
CA ASP A 228 17.94 26.98 -29.43
C ASP A 228 19.45 26.93 -29.13
N GLU A 229 19.82 26.79 -27.86
CA GLU A 229 21.23 26.66 -27.45
C GLU A 229 21.81 25.32 -27.90
N LEU A 230 21.03 24.23 -27.74
CA LEU A 230 21.40 22.90 -28.21
C LEU A 230 21.65 22.88 -29.72
N ASP A 231 20.77 23.50 -30.50
CA ASP A 231 20.91 23.57 -31.96
C ASP A 231 22.19 24.33 -32.35
N SER A 232 22.51 25.42 -31.63
CA SER A 232 23.73 26.19 -31.87
C SER A 232 25.00 25.40 -31.54
N GLU A 233 24.99 24.66 -30.44
CA GLU A 233 26.12 23.85 -29.96
C GLU A 233 26.38 22.65 -30.88
N GLN A 234 25.31 22.00 -31.35
CA GLN A 234 25.39 20.92 -32.33
C GLN A 234 25.99 21.38 -33.64
N ASN A 235 25.57 22.54 -34.15
CA ASN A 235 26.13 23.10 -35.37
C ASN A 235 27.61 23.45 -35.20
N TYR A 236 27.99 24.06 -34.07
CA TYR A 236 29.39 24.35 -33.76
C TYR A 236 30.26 23.08 -33.71
N MET A 237 29.77 22.03 -33.04
CA MET A 237 30.49 20.76 -32.96
C MET A 237 30.62 20.10 -34.34
N LEU A 238 29.56 20.13 -35.15
CA LEU A 238 29.56 19.58 -36.51
C LEU A 238 30.59 20.29 -37.41
N GLU A 239 30.65 21.62 -37.36
CA GLU A 239 31.66 22.40 -38.08
C GLU A 239 33.08 21.98 -37.67
N LYS A 240 33.32 21.82 -36.37
CA LYS A 240 34.61 21.40 -35.84
C LYS A 240 35.00 19.98 -36.27
N TYR A 241 34.06 19.05 -36.33
CA TYR A 241 34.32 17.70 -36.84
C TYR A 241 34.70 17.72 -38.33
N LEU A 242 34.00 18.50 -39.14
CA LEU A 242 34.31 18.65 -40.57
C LEU A 242 35.66 19.32 -40.81
N GLU A 243 36.10 20.22 -39.92
CA GLU A 243 37.46 20.78 -39.97
C GLU A 243 38.54 19.74 -39.64
N LEU A 244 38.31 18.90 -38.64
CA LEU A 244 39.24 17.83 -38.26
C LEU A 244 39.39 16.79 -39.37
N GLU A 245 38.29 16.36 -40.00
CA GLU A 245 38.31 15.41 -41.13
C GLU A 245 39.11 15.95 -42.34
N LYS A 246 39.02 17.26 -42.61
CA LYS A 246 39.83 17.90 -43.65
C LYS A 246 41.32 17.90 -43.33
N LEU A 247 41.68 18.01 -42.05
CA LEU A 247 43.07 17.99 -41.59
C LEU A 247 43.66 16.57 -41.65
N GLU A 248 42.89 15.54 -41.33
CA GLU A 248 43.28 14.13 -41.51
C GLU A 248 43.59 13.79 -42.98
N GLY A 249 42.79 14.30 -43.92
CA GLY A 249 43.05 14.12 -45.35
C GLY A 249 44.30 14.85 -45.85
N GLN A 250 44.84 15.80 -45.08
CA GLN A 250 45.95 16.68 -45.48
C GLN A 250 47.29 16.30 -44.84
N PHE A 251 47.26 15.62 -43.68
CA PHE A 251 48.41 15.08 -42.97
C PHE A 251 48.08 13.64 -42.63
N ASP A 252 48.80 12.64 -43.17
CA ASP A 252 48.67 11.20 -42.86
C ASP A 252 48.85 10.92 -41.35
N VAL A 253 47.88 11.30 -40.54
CA VAL A 253 47.81 11.17 -39.10
C VAL A 253 46.40 10.66 -38.81
N GLU A 254 46.29 9.38 -38.45
CA GLU A 254 45.03 8.81 -37.97
C GLU A 254 44.69 9.49 -36.63
N PHE A 255 43.66 10.35 -36.63
CA PHE A 255 42.95 10.67 -35.41
C PHE A 255 41.77 9.69 -35.30
N ASP A 256 41.50 9.19 -34.10
CA ASP A 256 40.37 8.29 -33.88
C ASP A 256 39.09 9.14 -33.79
N VAL A 257 38.70 9.76 -34.91
CA VAL A 257 37.52 10.62 -35.01
C VAL A 257 36.34 9.74 -35.41
N PRO A 258 35.25 9.69 -34.63
CA PRO A 258 34.08 8.90 -35.00
C PRO A 258 33.49 9.41 -36.32
N THR A 259 33.55 8.57 -37.35
CA THR A 259 33.14 8.92 -38.72
C THR A 259 31.62 9.13 -38.78
N ILE A 260 31.21 10.20 -39.49
CA ILE A 260 29.84 10.75 -39.54
C ILE A 260 28.77 9.73 -40.00
N GLU A 261 29.16 8.63 -40.67
CA GLU A 261 28.21 7.58 -41.08
C GLU A 261 27.47 6.90 -39.90
N THR A 262 27.98 7.04 -38.68
CA THR A 262 27.37 6.44 -37.48
C THR A 262 26.48 7.37 -36.66
N TRP A 263 26.50 8.69 -36.92
CA TRP A 263 25.65 9.64 -36.19
C TRP A 263 24.46 10.09 -37.05
N LYS A 264 23.38 9.31 -36.97
CA LYS A 264 22.05 9.78 -37.40
C LYS A 264 21.40 10.47 -36.20
N PRO A 265 21.10 11.79 -36.27
CA PRO A 265 20.30 12.49 -35.25
C PRO A 265 18.81 12.11 -35.30
N GLU A 266 18.47 10.97 -35.91
CA GLU A 266 17.12 10.45 -36.05
C GLU A 266 17.06 9.07 -35.42
N THR A 267 16.97 9.01 -34.10
CA THR A 267 16.34 7.92 -33.34
C THR A 267 16.38 8.30 -31.87
N ILE A 268 15.27 8.82 -31.33
CA ILE A 268 14.75 8.55 -29.96
C ILE A 268 13.41 9.27 -29.70
N PHE A 269 13.00 10.25 -30.52
CA PHE A 269 11.60 10.68 -30.54
C PHE A 269 11.00 10.40 -31.92
N GLY A 270 10.08 9.44 -31.95
CA GLY A 270 9.31 9.11 -33.14
C GLY A 270 8.59 10.36 -33.66
N ASN A 271 8.51 10.42 -34.99
CA ASN A 271 7.79 11.41 -35.76
C ASN A 271 6.51 11.87 -35.05
N GLU A 272 6.35 13.19 -34.94
CA GLU A 272 5.05 13.83 -34.92
C GLU A 272 4.33 13.44 -36.23
N GLU A 273 3.69 12.28 -36.24
CA GLU A 273 2.59 12.04 -37.18
C GLU A 273 1.42 12.88 -36.71
N GLU A 274 0.95 13.71 -37.64
CA GLU A 274 -0.32 14.41 -37.66
C GLU A 274 -1.44 13.59 -36.99
N ILE A 275 -1.86 14.02 -35.79
CA ILE A 275 -3.22 13.72 -35.33
C ILE A 275 -4.09 14.90 -35.79
N GLU A 276 -4.39 14.90 -37.09
CA GLU A 276 -5.62 15.49 -37.58
C GLU A 276 -6.78 14.50 -37.37
N SER A 277 -7.89 15.05 -36.87
CA SER A 277 -9.20 14.44 -36.54
C SER A 277 -9.37 13.73 -35.19
#